data_AF-A0A1E7FAI0-F1
#
_entry.id   AF-A0A1E7FAI0-F1
#
_cell.length_a   1.000
_cell.length_b   1.000
_cell.length_c   1.000
_cell.angle_alpha   90.00
_cell.angle_beta   90.00
_cell.angle_gamma   90.00
#
_symmetry.space_group_name_H-M   'P 1'
#
loop_
_entity.id
_entity.type
_entity.pdbx_description
1 polymer ?
#
loop_
_entity_poly.entity_id
_entity_poly.type
_entity_poly.pdbx_seq_one_letter_code
_entity_poly.pdbx_strand_id
1 'polypeptide(L)'
;MTQWPTHAHEREAPRLIVTMSRDIGGLFTRSGVREGDDDDDDNDDESYRMQILDYIKSSPENTVRPADLSRQLGLSINDASAELCFLLRIVGKGTSFHFEDVNVSGGSGVVKSMVFKFPADFDRKALRAQRQDEWKNTFRKITEISIKALKVLTAFGLIISTIIISVAALVALISIIVAAFISFSRGGNSRVVSRKLRNLTVTIRQLLLCYALFGPTDRTDDDTGQNNNNNFFREAAYDTWLVLSVCCGNPGSVFFWFRANNMRHRSRRRGWRDGTLSCPSLNNTESEGVNLLNRNTSVDEERSMRSPTCNNASQSQQQQTQGLLPSLVEFFFGPTMLSSTTQSDKWRLRSAVIVRKATDDISGSGSATPISLQDLAPFVDSPASSMDDAVQIISEGLSVVAYFNGVPCSSSTDGREQKDESKALFQFPELLSESYLDVRYDDPLMWERSIDGTNQSLKDFFYTTVNPSVDFSARLQVSSNTTIPKYLYEQRKVFSTLSRNQFSCCLLAATLNFFGVIWFNHSLEGGVLEQNLGRFGSILKVGFVPVLWFYARLFVIIPISRLVYFGACNELCRRRNQKRKQLALELKN
;
A
#
# COMPACT_ATOMS: atom_id res chain seq x y z
N MET A 1 -38.50 -40.83 -53.21
CA MET A 1 -39.49 -40.65 -52.12
C MET A 1 -39.20 -41.72 -51.08
N THR A 2 -38.23 -41.50 -50.20
CA THR A 2 -38.35 -40.85 -48.87
C THR A 2 -38.99 -41.76 -47.83
N GLN A 3 -38.17 -42.38 -46.99
CA GLN A 3 -38.38 -42.42 -45.54
C GLN A 3 -37.06 -42.73 -44.82
N TRP A 4 -36.77 -41.88 -43.84
CA TRP A 4 -35.53 -41.73 -43.09
C TRP A 4 -35.36 -42.80 -42.01
N PRO A 5 -34.12 -43.15 -41.60
CA PRO A 5 -33.86 -43.85 -40.36
C PRO A 5 -33.67 -42.85 -39.20
N THR A 6 -34.45 -43.04 -38.14
CA THR A 6 -34.31 -42.38 -36.83
C THR A 6 -33.05 -42.88 -36.11
N HIS A 7 -31.98 -42.08 -36.12
CA HIS A 7 -30.90 -42.17 -35.15
C HIS A 7 -31.05 -41.03 -34.13
N ALA A 8 -31.58 -41.35 -32.95
CA ALA A 8 -31.50 -40.49 -31.79
C ALA A 8 -30.10 -40.62 -31.18
N HIS A 9 -29.19 -39.74 -31.59
CA HIS A 9 -27.95 -39.46 -30.86
C HIS A 9 -28.20 -38.22 -30.01
N GLU A 10 -28.57 -38.43 -28.76
CA GLU A 10 -28.59 -37.40 -27.72
C GLU A 10 -27.12 -37.07 -27.40
N ARG A 11 -26.59 -36.05 -28.10
CA ARG A 11 -25.32 -35.42 -27.74
C ARG A 11 -25.63 -34.38 -26.67
N GLU A 12 -25.49 -34.76 -25.42
CA GLU A 12 -25.31 -33.80 -24.35
C GLU A 12 -24.01 -33.02 -24.61
N ALA A 13 -24.16 -31.75 -24.94
CA ALA A 13 -23.04 -30.81 -24.99
C ALA A 13 -22.48 -30.67 -23.57
N PRO A 14 -21.15 -30.79 -23.36
CA PRO A 14 -20.57 -30.43 -22.07
C PRO A 14 -20.80 -28.94 -21.85
N ARG A 15 -21.62 -28.62 -20.84
CA ARG A 15 -21.75 -27.28 -20.30
C ARG A 15 -20.36 -26.84 -19.86
N LEU A 16 -19.83 -25.82 -20.54
CA LEU A 16 -18.67 -25.05 -20.12
C LEU A 16 -18.90 -24.59 -18.68
N ILE A 17 -18.25 -25.27 -17.75
CA ILE A 17 -18.10 -24.82 -16.38
C ILE A 17 -17.20 -23.60 -16.43
N VAL A 18 -17.74 -22.48 -15.98
CA VAL A 18 -17.06 -21.22 -15.74
C VAL A 18 -15.78 -21.51 -14.96
N THR A 19 -14.62 -21.33 -15.59
CA THR A 19 -13.31 -21.40 -14.95
C THR A 19 -13.20 -20.25 -13.96
N MET A 20 -13.43 -20.57 -12.68
CA MET A 20 -12.92 -19.73 -11.60
C MET A 20 -11.41 -19.61 -11.81
N SER A 21 -10.92 -18.38 -11.76
CA SER A 21 -9.50 -18.02 -11.80
C SER A 21 -8.71 -18.95 -10.87
N ARG A 22 -8.08 -19.98 -11.44
CA ARG A 22 -7.20 -20.88 -10.71
C ARG A 22 -5.93 -20.07 -10.42
N ASP A 23 -5.67 -19.79 -9.15
CA ASP A 23 -4.31 -19.49 -8.70
C ASP A 23 -3.48 -20.77 -8.93
N ILE A 24 -2.95 -20.94 -10.14
CA ILE A 24 -2.01 -22.01 -10.50
C ILE A 24 -0.65 -21.64 -9.89
N GLY A 25 -0.59 -21.63 -8.57
CA GLY A 25 0.64 -22.04 -7.89
C GLY A 25 0.63 -23.56 -7.97
N GLY A 26 1.58 -24.17 -8.69
CA GLY A 26 1.75 -25.63 -8.67
C GLY A 26 1.79 -26.13 -7.22
N LEU A 27 1.49 -27.40 -6.99
CA LEU A 27 1.45 -28.05 -5.69
C LEU A 27 2.62 -27.58 -4.82
N PHE A 28 3.84 -27.50 -5.33
CA PHE A 28 5.02 -27.02 -4.59
C PHE A 28 5.04 -25.51 -4.19
N THR A 29 4.21 -24.67 -4.80
CA THR A 29 4.02 -23.23 -4.47
C THR A 29 2.67 -22.89 -3.87
N ARG A 30 1.73 -23.85 -3.85
CA ARG A 30 0.42 -23.71 -3.24
C ARG A 30 0.57 -23.67 -1.72
N SER A 31 1.01 -22.51 -1.24
CA SER A 31 0.98 -22.06 0.15
C SER A 31 0.09 -20.80 0.24
N GLY A 32 -0.80 -20.63 -0.73
CA GLY A 32 -1.78 -19.55 -0.76
C GLY A 32 -2.77 -19.77 0.37
N VAL A 33 -2.72 -18.88 1.35
CA VAL A 33 -3.68 -18.78 2.46
C VAL A 33 -5.08 -18.68 1.86
N ARG A 34 -5.82 -19.79 1.83
CA ARG A 34 -7.27 -19.73 1.86
C ARG A 34 -7.62 -19.30 3.28
N GLU A 35 -8.06 -18.06 3.44
CA GLU A 35 -8.73 -17.63 4.68
C GLU A 35 -10.10 -18.30 4.71
N GLY A 36 -10.11 -19.59 5.03
CA GLY A 36 -11.25 -20.41 5.38
C GLY A 36 -10.74 -21.47 6.34
N ASP A 37 -11.41 -21.66 7.48
CA ASP A 37 -10.99 -22.47 8.63
C ASP A 37 -10.93 -23.99 8.37
N ASP A 38 -10.58 -24.41 7.14
CA ASP A 38 -10.44 -25.81 6.73
C ASP A 38 -8.98 -26.25 6.89
N ASP A 39 -8.53 -26.45 8.13
CA ASP A 39 -7.18 -26.92 8.49
C ASP A 39 -6.86 -28.35 7.96
N ASP A 40 -7.82 -29.06 7.36
CA ASP A 40 -7.65 -30.44 6.90
C ASP A 40 -7.02 -30.58 5.50
N ASP A 41 -7.04 -29.53 4.66
CA ASP A 41 -6.58 -29.60 3.26
C ASP A 41 -5.04 -29.63 3.10
N ASP A 42 -4.26 -29.13 4.07
CA ASP A 42 -2.80 -29.00 3.96
C ASP A 42 -2.06 -30.35 3.92
N ASN A 43 -2.65 -31.41 4.49
CA ASN A 43 -2.02 -32.74 4.58
C ASN A 43 -2.01 -33.46 3.22
N ASP A 44 -3.01 -33.24 2.37
CA ASP A 44 -3.13 -33.91 1.08
C ASP A 44 -2.07 -33.41 0.10
N ASP A 45 -1.80 -32.10 0.09
CA ASP A 45 -0.80 -31.49 -0.78
C ASP A 45 0.62 -32.01 -0.50
N GLU A 46 0.99 -32.25 0.78
CA GLU A 46 2.28 -32.83 1.13
C GLU A 46 2.40 -34.29 0.67
N SER A 47 1.33 -35.07 0.82
CA SER A 47 1.25 -36.45 0.34
C SER A 47 1.47 -36.54 -1.18
N TYR A 48 0.82 -35.68 -1.97
CA TYR A 48 0.98 -35.66 -3.42
C TYR A 48 2.42 -35.30 -3.84
N ARG A 49 3.05 -34.31 -3.19
CA ARG A 49 4.44 -33.93 -3.50
C ARG A 49 5.40 -35.08 -3.24
N MET A 50 5.24 -35.78 -2.12
CA MET A 50 6.08 -36.94 -1.80
C MET A 50 5.91 -38.07 -2.81
N GLN A 51 4.68 -38.33 -3.27
CA GLN A 51 4.42 -39.31 -4.34
C GLN A 51 5.10 -38.93 -5.67
N ILE A 52 5.11 -37.64 -6.05
CA ILE A 52 5.84 -37.17 -7.24
C ILE A 52 7.35 -37.45 -7.09
N LEU A 53 7.94 -37.12 -5.94
CA LEU A 53 9.37 -37.34 -5.70
C LEU A 53 9.74 -38.83 -5.71
N ASP A 54 8.92 -39.67 -5.08
CA ASP A 54 9.11 -41.12 -5.05
C ASP A 54 8.98 -41.73 -6.46
N TYR A 55 8.03 -41.24 -7.26
CA TYR A 55 7.89 -41.66 -8.65
C TYR A 55 9.12 -41.33 -9.50
N ILE A 56 9.62 -40.09 -9.42
CA ILE A 56 10.82 -39.66 -10.16
C ILE A 56 12.03 -40.50 -9.76
N LYS A 57 12.16 -40.82 -8.46
CA LYS A 57 13.25 -41.64 -7.92
C LYS A 57 13.19 -43.09 -8.37
N SER A 58 11.98 -43.62 -8.57
CA SER A 58 11.77 -44.98 -9.08
C SER A 58 11.98 -45.10 -10.60
N SER A 59 11.93 -43.98 -11.32
CA SER A 59 12.05 -43.95 -12.77
C SER A 59 13.51 -44.20 -13.23
N PRO A 60 13.72 -44.96 -14.33
CA PRO A 60 15.05 -45.23 -14.83
C PRO A 60 15.77 -43.93 -15.21
N GLU A 61 17.04 -43.81 -14.79
CA GLU A 61 17.88 -42.61 -14.97
C GLU A 61 17.29 -41.30 -14.40
N ASN A 62 16.29 -41.37 -13.52
CA ASN A 62 15.49 -40.21 -13.08
C ASN A 62 14.93 -39.41 -14.26
N THR A 63 14.54 -40.11 -15.32
CA THR A 63 13.88 -39.52 -16.48
C THR A 63 12.37 -39.74 -16.39
N VAL A 64 11.60 -38.66 -16.55
CA VAL A 64 10.14 -38.69 -16.37
C VAL A 64 9.45 -37.97 -17.50
N ARG A 65 8.40 -38.61 -18.03
CA ARG A 65 7.45 -37.98 -18.96
C ARG A 65 6.20 -37.52 -18.18
N PRO A 66 5.62 -36.35 -18.52
CA PRO A 66 4.37 -35.89 -17.92
C PRO A 66 3.23 -36.90 -18.05
N ALA A 67 3.15 -37.62 -19.17
CA ALA A 67 2.11 -38.62 -19.40
C ALA A 67 2.19 -39.81 -18.43
N ASP A 68 3.41 -40.25 -18.08
CA ASP A 68 3.58 -41.38 -17.16
C ASP A 68 3.27 -40.94 -15.72
N LEU A 69 3.69 -39.73 -15.34
CA LEU A 69 3.36 -39.14 -14.04
C LEU A 69 1.85 -38.91 -13.89
N SER A 70 1.20 -38.37 -14.93
CA SER A 70 -0.24 -38.18 -15.02
C SER A 70 -0.99 -39.50 -14.83
N ARG A 71 -0.56 -40.56 -15.52
CA ARG A 71 -1.16 -41.90 -15.40
C ARG A 71 -1.01 -42.48 -13.99
N GLN A 72 0.13 -42.26 -13.33
CA GLN A 72 0.40 -42.81 -12.01
C GLN A 72 -0.40 -42.09 -10.91
N LEU A 73 -0.51 -40.77 -11.00
CA LEU A 73 -1.11 -39.93 -9.94
C LEU A 73 -2.56 -39.52 -10.22
N GLY A 74 -3.10 -39.82 -11.41
CA GLY A 74 -4.43 -39.37 -11.83
C GLY A 74 -4.53 -37.87 -12.09
N LEU A 75 -3.39 -37.19 -12.31
CA LEU A 75 -3.32 -35.78 -12.65
C LEU A 75 -3.59 -35.56 -14.14
N SER A 76 -3.99 -34.36 -14.55
CA SER A 76 -3.97 -34.02 -15.98
C SER A 76 -2.52 -33.94 -16.48
N ILE A 77 -2.30 -34.18 -17.77
CA ILE A 77 -0.96 -34.10 -18.37
C ILE A 77 -0.39 -32.68 -18.25
N ASN A 78 -1.25 -31.66 -18.35
CA ASN A 78 -0.86 -30.25 -18.18
C ASN A 78 -0.41 -29.97 -16.74
N ASP A 79 -1.16 -30.44 -15.74
CA ASP A 79 -0.80 -30.29 -14.33
C ASP A 79 0.52 -31.03 -14.03
N ALA A 80 0.65 -32.27 -14.49
CA ALA A 80 1.88 -33.05 -14.35
C ALA A 80 3.09 -32.34 -15.01
N SER A 81 2.90 -31.73 -16.18
CA SER A 81 3.93 -30.95 -16.84
C SER A 81 4.28 -29.68 -16.06
N ALA A 82 3.29 -28.98 -15.53
CA ALA A 82 3.49 -27.78 -14.72
C ALA A 82 4.28 -28.11 -13.44
N GLU A 83 3.94 -29.21 -12.75
CA GLU A 83 4.67 -29.68 -11.57
C GLU A 83 6.12 -30.07 -11.90
N LEU A 84 6.36 -30.75 -13.02
CA LEU A 84 7.72 -31.12 -13.44
C LEU A 84 8.56 -29.90 -13.83
N CYS A 85 7.97 -28.93 -14.54
CA CYS A 85 8.62 -27.64 -14.84
C CYS A 85 8.95 -26.87 -13.55
N PHE A 86 8.04 -26.88 -12.58
CA PHE A 86 8.26 -26.24 -11.30
C PHE A 86 9.38 -26.92 -10.50
N LEU A 87 9.38 -28.26 -10.45
CA LEU A 87 10.44 -29.03 -9.79
C LEU A 87 11.79 -28.80 -10.46
N LEU A 88 11.83 -28.71 -11.80
CA LEU A 88 13.05 -28.38 -12.55
C LEU A 88 13.61 -27.02 -12.12
N ARG A 89 12.73 -26.00 -11.99
CA ARG A 89 13.11 -24.68 -11.47
C ARG A 89 13.69 -24.77 -10.05
N ILE A 90 13.05 -25.53 -9.15
CA ILE A 90 13.52 -25.68 -7.77
C ILE A 90 14.91 -26.33 -7.73
N VAL A 91 15.08 -27.45 -8.43
CA VAL A 91 16.32 -28.25 -8.38
C VAL A 91 17.47 -27.49 -9.04
N GLY A 92 17.18 -26.74 -10.10
CA GLY A 92 18.11 -25.82 -10.74
C GLY A 92 19.25 -26.53 -11.47
N LYS A 93 20.50 -26.29 -11.07
CA LYS A 93 21.66 -26.81 -11.82
C LYS A 93 21.67 -28.35 -11.87
N GLY A 94 21.86 -28.88 -13.08
CA GLY A 94 21.99 -30.31 -13.35
C GLY A 94 20.70 -31.00 -13.76
N THR A 95 19.58 -30.28 -13.82
CA THR A 95 18.38 -30.73 -14.54
C THR A 95 18.44 -30.31 -16.00
N SER A 96 17.86 -31.12 -16.86
CA SER A 96 17.70 -30.81 -18.28
C SER A 96 16.36 -31.32 -18.77
N PHE A 97 15.89 -30.79 -19.88
CA PHE A 97 14.71 -31.32 -20.56
C PHE A 97 14.95 -31.38 -22.07
N HIS A 98 14.36 -32.36 -22.73
CA HIS A 98 14.39 -32.45 -24.18
C HIS A 98 13.03 -32.84 -24.72
N PHE A 99 12.82 -32.62 -26.01
CA PHE A 99 11.61 -33.03 -26.68
C PHE A 99 11.84 -34.38 -27.36
N GLU A 100 10.93 -35.31 -27.10
CA GLU A 100 10.89 -36.60 -27.78
C GLU A 100 9.65 -36.67 -28.68
N ASP A 101 9.85 -37.16 -29.89
CA ASP A 101 8.78 -37.39 -30.85
C ASP A 101 8.03 -38.68 -30.48
N VAL A 102 6.81 -38.52 -29.97
CA VAL A 102 5.94 -39.63 -29.62
C VAL A 102 5.00 -39.90 -30.79
N ASN A 103 5.15 -41.08 -31.38
CA ASN A 103 4.23 -41.58 -32.40
C ASN A 103 2.89 -41.91 -31.75
N VAL A 104 1.85 -41.15 -32.05
CA VAL A 104 0.50 -41.44 -31.55
C VAL A 104 -0.03 -42.68 -32.27
N SER A 105 -0.22 -43.77 -31.52
CA SER A 105 -0.70 -45.04 -32.04
C SER A 105 -2.08 -44.87 -32.69
N GLY A 106 -2.13 -44.90 -34.02
CA GLY A 106 -3.36 -44.78 -34.82
C GLY A 106 -3.53 -43.47 -35.59
N GLY A 107 -2.58 -42.52 -35.50
CA GLY A 107 -2.58 -41.30 -36.31
C GLY A 107 -1.24 -41.08 -37.03
N SER A 108 -1.27 -40.44 -38.19
CA SER A 108 -0.04 -40.01 -38.91
C SER A 108 0.64 -38.79 -38.24
N GLY A 109 0.29 -38.47 -36.99
CA GLY A 109 0.77 -37.30 -36.27
C GLY A 109 1.90 -37.66 -35.30
N VAL A 110 3.03 -36.98 -35.44
CA VAL A 110 4.11 -36.96 -34.44
C VAL A 110 3.79 -35.87 -33.43
N VAL A 111 3.61 -36.23 -32.17
CA VAL A 111 3.39 -35.27 -31.07
C VAL A 111 4.66 -35.18 -30.24
N LYS A 112 5.15 -33.97 -30.01
CA LYS A 112 6.31 -33.76 -29.13
C LYS A 112 5.89 -33.84 -27.66
N SER A 113 6.56 -34.71 -26.92
CA SER A 113 6.44 -34.79 -25.46
C SER A 113 7.72 -34.24 -24.83
N MET A 114 7.57 -33.49 -23.73
CA MET A 114 8.71 -33.14 -22.88
C MET A 114 9.16 -34.36 -22.09
N VAL A 115 10.48 -34.56 -22.01
CA VAL A 115 11.13 -35.56 -21.17
C VAL A 115 12.07 -34.83 -20.23
N PHE A 116 11.81 -34.95 -18.93
CA PHE A 116 12.57 -34.27 -17.88
C PHE A 116 13.63 -35.22 -17.35
N LYS A 117 14.86 -34.74 -17.16
CA LYS A 117 15.96 -35.49 -16.55
C LYS A 117 16.42 -34.78 -15.28
N PHE A 118 16.37 -35.50 -14.17
CA PHE A 118 16.76 -34.97 -12.86
C PHE A 118 18.12 -35.56 -12.40
N PRO A 119 18.96 -34.78 -11.70
CA PRO A 119 20.20 -35.31 -11.12
C PRO A 119 19.89 -36.27 -9.98
N ALA A 120 20.79 -37.20 -9.65
CA ALA A 120 20.55 -38.19 -8.59
C ALA A 120 20.30 -37.62 -7.19
N ASP A 121 20.68 -36.36 -6.95
CA ASP A 121 20.48 -35.63 -5.68
C ASP A 121 19.28 -34.65 -5.71
N PHE A 122 18.37 -34.81 -6.67
CA PHE A 122 17.22 -33.91 -6.85
C PHE A 122 16.31 -33.86 -5.62
N ASP A 123 16.10 -34.99 -4.94
CA ASP A 123 15.24 -35.12 -3.76
C ASP A 123 15.70 -34.18 -2.63
N ARG A 124 17.00 -34.21 -2.32
CA ARG A 124 17.62 -33.38 -1.28
C ARG A 124 17.57 -31.90 -1.64
N LYS A 125 17.71 -31.56 -2.93
CA LYS A 125 17.62 -30.18 -3.43
C LYS A 125 16.20 -29.66 -3.32
N ALA A 126 15.20 -30.45 -3.76
CA ALA A 126 13.79 -30.11 -3.68
C ALA A 126 13.35 -29.89 -2.22
N LEU A 127 13.65 -30.84 -1.33
CA LEU A 127 13.32 -30.72 0.10
C LEU A 127 14.02 -29.54 0.79
N ARG A 128 15.27 -29.24 0.41
CA ARG A 128 15.97 -28.07 0.97
C ARG A 128 15.30 -26.76 0.55
N ALA A 129 14.94 -26.64 -0.72
CA ALA A 129 14.27 -25.45 -1.22
C ALA A 129 12.88 -25.28 -0.61
N GLN A 130 12.13 -26.37 -0.46
CA GLN A 130 10.85 -26.36 0.24
C GLN A 130 10.99 -25.83 1.67
N ARG A 131 11.92 -26.37 2.46
CA ARG A 131 12.18 -25.86 3.82
C ARG A 131 12.55 -24.38 3.85
N GLN A 132 13.27 -23.91 2.83
CA GLN A 132 13.59 -22.49 2.72
C GLN A 132 12.35 -21.64 2.44
N ASP A 133 11.43 -22.12 1.61
CA ASP A 133 10.20 -21.40 1.29
C ASP A 133 9.19 -21.44 2.44
N GLU A 134 9.04 -22.57 3.13
CA GLU A 134 8.29 -22.67 4.39
C GLU A 134 8.85 -21.72 5.46
N TRP A 135 10.19 -21.67 5.58
CA TRP A 135 10.85 -20.77 6.52
C TRP A 135 10.63 -19.30 6.15
N LYS A 136 10.70 -18.94 4.86
CA LYS A 136 10.37 -17.58 4.38
C LYS A 136 8.91 -17.24 4.66
N ASN A 137 7.98 -18.17 4.42
CA ASN A 137 6.55 -17.95 4.66
C ASN A 137 6.26 -17.78 6.15
N THR A 138 6.85 -18.62 6.99
CA THR A 138 6.78 -18.50 8.46
C THR A 138 7.36 -17.17 8.92
N PHE A 139 8.54 -16.78 8.41
CA PHE A 139 9.15 -15.49 8.73
C PHE A 139 8.29 -14.32 8.27
N ARG A 140 7.62 -14.42 7.11
CA ARG A 140 6.67 -13.41 6.62
C ARG A 140 5.46 -13.29 7.54
N LYS A 141 4.86 -14.40 7.96
CA LYS A 141 3.75 -14.43 8.93
C LYS A 141 4.16 -13.81 10.26
N ILE A 142 5.31 -14.21 10.81
CA ILE A 142 5.86 -13.65 12.05
C ILE A 142 6.13 -12.14 11.90
N THR A 143 6.69 -11.72 10.78
CA THR A 143 6.96 -10.31 10.49
C THR A 143 5.66 -9.51 10.39
N GLU A 144 4.63 -10.06 9.76
CA GLU A 144 3.33 -9.42 9.66
C GLU A 144 2.67 -9.23 11.04
N ILE A 145 2.67 -10.28 11.87
CA ILE A 145 2.17 -10.22 13.25
C ILE A 145 3.00 -9.22 14.06
N SER A 146 4.33 -9.24 13.92
CA SER A 146 5.24 -8.31 14.59
C SER A 146 4.98 -6.86 14.18
N ILE A 147 4.69 -6.59 12.90
CA ILE A 147 4.32 -5.26 12.42
C ILE A 147 2.97 -4.83 13.01
N LYS A 148 1.98 -5.72 13.08
CA LYS A 148 0.69 -5.43 13.73
C LYS A 148 0.87 -5.08 15.21
N ALA A 149 1.67 -5.87 15.94
CA ALA A 149 2.01 -5.58 17.34
C ALA A 149 2.80 -4.27 17.50
N LEU A 150 3.76 -4.01 16.61
CA LEU A 150 4.55 -2.78 16.61
C LEU A 150 3.67 -1.55 16.33
N LYS A 151 2.68 -1.65 15.44
CA LYS A 151 1.67 -0.59 15.20
C LYS A 151 0.93 -0.24 16.48
N VAL A 152 0.39 -1.24 17.18
CA VAL A 152 -0.31 -1.03 18.46
C VAL A 152 0.62 -0.39 19.49
N LEU A 153 1.85 -0.90 19.63
CA LEU A 153 2.82 -0.37 20.59
C LEU A 153 3.21 1.09 20.30
N THR A 154 3.44 1.43 19.03
CA THR A 154 3.75 2.82 18.63
C THR A 154 2.58 3.76 18.80
N ALA A 155 1.34 3.32 18.53
CA ALA A 155 0.14 4.12 18.77
C ALA A 155 -0.02 4.44 20.26
N PHE A 156 0.19 3.44 21.12
CA PHE A 156 0.16 3.64 22.57
C PHE A 156 1.27 4.59 23.05
N GLY A 157 2.49 4.42 22.51
CA GLY A 157 3.61 5.31 22.77
C GLY A 157 3.36 6.76 22.34
N LEU A 158 2.68 6.97 21.21
CA LEU A 158 2.25 8.30 20.75
C LEU A 158 1.30 8.93 21.73
N ILE A 159 0.25 8.21 22.13
CA ILE A 159 -0.76 8.72 23.06
C ILE A 159 -0.10 9.15 24.36
N ILE A 160 0.78 8.31 24.93
CA ILE A 160 1.53 8.64 26.14
C ILE A 160 2.41 9.87 25.93
N SER A 161 3.18 9.93 24.84
CA SER A 161 4.03 11.08 24.52
C SER A 161 3.22 12.37 24.40
N THR A 162 2.09 12.33 23.71
CA THR A 162 1.18 13.49 23.57
C THR A 162 0.62 13.94 24.91
N ILE A 163 0.21 13.02 25.78
CA ILE A 163 -0.27 13.36 27.14
C ILE A 163 0.83 14.08 27.93
N ILE A 164 2.07 13.57 27.89
CA ILE A 164 3.20 14.17 28.62
C ILE A 164 3.50 15.57 28.09
N ILE A 165 3.58 15.72 26.76
CA ILE A 165 3.82 17.02 26.13
C ILE A 165 2.70 18.00 26.47
N SER A 166 1.44 17.55 26.48
CA SER A 166 0.29 18.36 26.88
C SER A 166 0.39 18.83 28.34
N VAL A 167 0.75 17.93 29.26
CA VAL A 167 0.96 18.27 30.68
C VAL A 167 2.13 19.26 30.82
N ALA A 168 3.25 19.02 30.13
CA ALA A 168 4.41 19.91 30.15
C ALA A 168 4.07 21.31 29.59
N ALA A 169 3.33 21.38 28.49
CA ALA A 169 2.86 22.63 27.89
C ALA A 169 1.92 23.39 28.84
N LEU A 170 1.02 22.67 29.53
CA LEU A 170 0.12 23.25 30.53
C LEU A 170 0.91 23.81 31.73
N VAL A 171 1.90 23.08 32.24
CA VAL A 171 2.78 23.55 33.33
C VAL A 171 3.59 24.78 32.90
N ALA A 172 4.13 24.79 31.68
CA ALA A 172 4.84 25.94 31.13
C ALA A 172 3.92 27.17 31.00
N LEU A 173 2.69 26.96 30.53
CA LEU A 173 1.69 28.02 30.41
C LEU A 173 1.32 28.59 31.80
N ILE A 174 1.09 27.74 32.80
CA ILE A 174 0.86 28.17 34.19
C ILE A 174 2.06 28.96 34.71
N SER A 175 3.28 28.49 34.46
CA SER A 175 4.51 29.17 34.89
C SER A 175 4.66 30.55 34.26
N ILE A 176 4.32 30.70 32.97
CA ILE A 176 4.28 31.99 32.28
C ILE A 176 3.24 32.92 32.91
N ILE A 177 2.05 32.41 33.23
CA ILE A 177 1.00 33.19 33.91
C ILE A 177 1.47 33.65 35.29
N VAL A 178 2.07 32.77 36.09
CA VAL A 178 2.58 33.10 37.42
C VAL A 178 3.73 34.10 37.33
N ALA A 179 4.69 33.92 36.42
CA ALA A 179 5.78 34.85 36.20
C ALA A 179 5.27 36.23 35.75
N ALA A 180 4.25 36.26 34.88
CA ALA A 180 3.57 37.48 34.48
C ALA A 180 2.87 38.16 35.68
N PHE A 181 2.26 37.38 36.57
CA PHE A 181 1.58 37.88 37.78
C PHE A 181 2.58 38.40 38.84
N ILE A 182 3.72 37.75 39.02
CA ILE A 182 4.78 38.22 39.93
C ILE A 182 5.41 39.51 39.37
N SER A 183 5.68 39.55 38.06
CA SER A 183 6.20 40.75 37.38
C SER A 183 5.21 41.92 37.44
N PHE A 184 3.91 41.63 37.46
CA PHE A 184 2.83 42.61 37.62
C PHE A 184 2.92 43.38 38.96
N SER A 185 3.49 42.77 40.01
CA SER A 185 3.56 43.37 41.34
C SER A 185 4.70 44.38 41.53
N ARG A 186 5.63 44.52 40.56
CA ARG A 186 6.87 45.32 40.71
C ARG A 186 7.01 46.56 39.80
N GLY A 187 6.09 46.89 38.89
CA GLY A 187 6.25 48.07 38.03
C GLY A 187 4.99 48.61 37.30
N GLY A 188 4.89 49.93 37.17
CA GLY A 188 3.71 50.68 36.70
C GLY A 188 3.22 50.44 35.25
N ASN A 189 3.94 49.66 34.43
CA ASN A 189 3.52 49.26 33.07
C ASN A 189 2.49 48.10 33.04
N SER A 190 2.12 47.60 34.21
CA SER A 190 1.23 46.44 34.39
C SER A 190 -0.17 46.58 33.78
N ARG A 191 -0.68 47.82 33.65
CA ARG A 191 -2.00 48.10 33.07
C ARG A 191 -2.07 47.83 31.57
N VAL A 192 -0.99 48.01 30.82
CA VAL A 192 -0.98 47.82 29.36
C VAL A 192 -0.96 46.34 29.01
N VAL A 193 -0.12 45.55 29.70
CA VAL A 193 -0.03 44.10 29.50
C VAL A 193 -1.30 43.39 29.98
N SER A 194 -1.86 43.78 31.14
CA SER A 194 -3.14 43.22 31.63
C SER A 194 -4.29 43.50 30.67
N ARG A 195 -4.33 44.68 30.04
CA ARG A 195 -5.32 44.97 28.99
C ARG A 195 -5.10 44.10 27.75
N LYS A 196 -3.86 43.92 27.30
CA LYS A 196 -3.56 43.03 26.15
C LYS A 196 -3.91 41.58 26.43
N LEU A 197 -3.58 41.06 27.61
CA LEU A 197 -3.91 39.69 28.00
C LEU A 197 -5.41 39.49 28.14
N ARG A 198 -6.10 40.43 28.81
CA ARG A 198 -7.57 40.42 28.90
C ARG A 198 -8.22 40.49 27.53
N ASN A 199 -7.71 41.33 26.63
CA ASN A 199 -8.21 41.42 25.26
C ASN A 199 -7.99 40.09 24.52
N LEU A 200 -6.80 39.49 24.63
CA LEU A 200 -6.49 38.20 24.00
C LEU A 200 -7.37 37.08 24.55
N THR A 201 -7.61 37.01 25.86
CA THR A 201 -8.51 36.01 26.45
C THR A 201 -9.96 36.24 26.04
N VAL A 202 -10.39 37.50 25.89
CA VAL A 202 -11.72 37.83 25.34
C VAL A 202 -11.82 37.41 23.87
N THR A 203 -10.77 37.62 23.06
CA THR A 203 -10.73 37.21 21.66
C THR A 203 -10.73 35.68 21.51
N ILE A 204 -9.91 34.96 22.29
CA ILE A 204 -9.91 33.48 22.30
C ILE A 204 -11.26 32.94 22.74
N ARG A 205 -11.87 33.55 23.76
CA ARG A 205 -13.22 33.19 24.21
C ARG A 205 -14.26 33.41 23.11
N GLN A 206 -14.21 34.55 22.42
CA GLN A 206 -15.13 34.82 21.31
C GLN A 206 -14.91 33.84 20.15
N LEU A 207 -13.66 33.51 19.80
CA LEU A 207 -13.34 32.53 18.76
C LEU A 207 -13.81 31.12 19.12
N LEU A 208 -13.61 30.67 20.36
CA LEU A 208 -14.10 29.37 20.83
C LEU A 208 -15.63 29.30 20.84
N LEU A 209 -16.31 30.39 21.19
CA LEU A 209 -17.78 30.48 21.11
C LEU A 209 -18.26 30.45 19.66
N CYS A 210 -17.61 31.23 18.77
CA CYS A 210 -17.94 31.21 17.34
C CYS A 210 -17.70 29.83 16.74
N TYR A 211 -16.64 29.13 17.14
CA TYR A 211 -16.39 27.76 16.71
C TYR A 211 -17.37 26.76 17.33
N ALA A 212 -17.80 26.94 18.57
CA ALA A 212 -18.82 26.09 19.20
C ALA A 212 -20.22 26.25 18.55
N LEU A 213 -20.58 27.48 18.15
CA LEU A 213 -21.89 27.79 17.55
C LEU A 213 -21.93 27.59 16.03
N PHE A 214 -20.87 27.99 15.33
CA PHE A 214 -20.80 28.01 13.87
C PHE A 214 -19.75 27.05 13.30
N GLY A 215 -19.06 26.28 14.15
CA GLY A 215 -18.21 25.20 13.69
C GLY A 215 -19.02 24.19 12.87
N PRO A 216 -18.38 23.49 11.92
CA PRO A 216 -19.06 22.61 10.99
C PRO A 216 -19.97 21.65 11.75
N THR A 217 -21.27 21.87 11.65
CA THR A 217 -22.30 20.89 11.99
C THR A 217 -22.26 19.91 10.84
N ASP A 218 -21.88 18.65 11.08
CA ASP A 218 -22.03 17.62 10.06
C ASP A 218 -23.53 17.50 9.76
N ARG A 219 -23.99 18.24 8.75
CA ARG A 219 -25.32 18.13 8.19
C ARG A 219 -25.26 16.88 7.33
N THR A 220 -25.54 15.77 7.99
CA THR A 220 -25.61 14.43 7.43
C THR A 220 -26.85 14.35 6.54
N ASP A 221 -26.68 14.71 5.28
CA ASP A 221 -27.57 14.22 4.21
C ASP A 221 -26.97 12.98 3.50
N ASP A 222 -25.78 12.52 3.91
CA ASP A 222 -25.15 11.29 3.39
C ASP A 222 -24.95 10.24 4.50
N ASP A 223 -25.60 9.09 4.36
CA ASP A 223 -25.65 7.93 5.27
C ASP A 223 -24.30 7.22 5.55
N THR A 224 -23.16 7.83 5.22
CA THR A 224 -21.84 7.24 5.46
C THR A 224 -21.24 7.77 6.76
N GLY A 225 -21.69 7.20 7.88
CA GLY A 225 -21.40 7.61 9.26
C GLY A 225 -19.93 7.53 9.71
N GLN A 226 -19.02 8.27 9.08
CA GLN A 226 -17.58 8.18 9.36
C GLN A 226 -16.85 9.48 9.77
N ASN A 227 -17.55 10.61 9.98
CA ASN A 227 -16.90 11.88 10.36
C ASN A 227 -17.29 12.44 11.76
N ASN A 228 -17.48 11.59 12.77
CA ASN A 228 -17.80 12.03 14.15
C ASN A 228 -16.74 12.90 14.86
N ASN A 229 -15.56 13.14 14.27
CA ASN A 229 -14.48 13.89 14.93
C ASN A 229 -14.79 15.39 15.09
N ASN A 230 -15.63 15.99 14.24
CA ASN A 230 -15.95 17.42 14.30
C ASN A 230 -16.82 17.77 15.52
N ASN A 231 -17.73 16.88 15.90
CA ASN A 231 -18.60 17.07 17.07
C ASN A 231 -17.79 17.13 18.38
N PHE A 232 -16.75 16.29 18.51
CA PHE A 232 -15.87 16.29 19.68
C PHE A 232 -15.12 17.62 19.83
N PHE A 233 -14.54 18.17 18.75
CA PHE A 233 -13.85 19.46 18.83
C PHE A 233 -14.80 20.62 19.14
N ARG A 234 -16.06 20.54 18.68
CA ARG A 234 -17.09 21.54 18.99
C ARG A 234 -17.49 21.51 20.46
N GLU A 235 -17.66 20.33 21.01
CA GLU A 235 -17.97 20.11 22.43
C GLU A 235 -16.77 20.53 23.32
N ALA A 236 -15.55 20.12 22.97
CA ALA A 236 -14.34 20.55 23.66
C ALA A 236 -14.13 22.08 23.59
N ALA A 237 -14.45 22.73 22.46
CA ALA A 237 -14.39 24.18 22.34
C ALA A 237 -15.43 24.87 23.22
N TYR A 238 -16.64 24.30 23.34
CA TYR A 238 -17.70 24.78 24.22
C TYR A 238 -17.30 24.67 25.71
N ASP A 239 -16.76 23.53 26.12
CA ASP A 239 -16.28 23.32 27.48
C ASP A 239 -15.11 24.23 27.82
N THR A 240 -14.16 24.38 26.90
CA THR A 240 -13.02 25.29 27.06
C THR A 240 -13.50 26.74 27.14
N TRP A 241 -14.51 27.12 26.36
CA TRP A 241 -15.17 28.42 26.45
C TRP A 241 -15.83 28.65 27.80
N LEU A 242 -16.54 27.65 28.35
CA LEU A 242 -17.16 27.71 29.68
C LEU A 242 -16.11 27.91 30.77
N VAL A 243 -15.04 27.12 30.76
CA VAL A 243 -13.93 27.24 31.73
C VAL A 243 -13.27 28.62 31.65
N LEU A 244 -12.96 29.11 30.44
CA LEU A 244 -12.42 30.45 30.24
C LEU A 244 -13.39 31.54 30.71
N SER A 245 -14.69 31.34 30.53
CA SER A 245 -15.73 32.26 30.99
C SER A 245 -15.81 32.33 32.52
N VAL A 246 -15.68 31.19 33.21
CA VAL A 246 -15.62 31.13 34.69
C VAL A 246 -14.39 31.87 35.21
N CYS A 247 -13.22 31.65 34.59
CA CYS A 247 -11.95 32.24 35.01
C CYS A 247 -11.85 33.75 34.71
N CYS A 248 -12.55 34.25 33.68
CA CYS A 248 -12.44 35.65 33.21
C CYS A 248 -13.64 36.55 33.57
N GLY A 249 -14.52 36.09 34.46
CA GLY A 249 -15.62 36.89 34.99
C GLY A 249 -16.91 36.77 34.17
N ASN A 250 -17.56 35.61 34.29
CA ASN A 250 -18.94 35.41 33.88
C ASN A 250 -19.87 36.16 34.88
N PRO A 251 -20.89 36.92 34.43
CA PRO A 251 -21.92 37.48 35.33
C PRO A 251 -22.67 36.44 36.16
N GLY A 252 -22.64 35.15 35.76
CA GLY A 252 -23.16 34.03 36.55
C GLY A 252 -22.24 33.52 37.67
N SER A 253 -21.01 34.04 37.80
CA SER A 253 -20.06 33.64 38.85
C SER A 253 -20.22 34.50 40.10
N VAL A 254 -20.24 33.88 41.29
CA VAL A 254 -20.27 34.59 42.59
C VAL A 254 -19.11 35.58 42.73
N PHE A 255 -17.94 35.26 42.16
CA PHE A 255 -16.77 36.14 42.18
C PHE A 255 -16.95 37.41 41.33
N PHE A 256 -17.78 37.37 40.27
CA PHE A 256 -18.14 38.56 39.51
C PHE A 256 -18.93 39.55 40.38
N TRP A 257 -19.93 39.06 41.11
CA TRP A 257 -20.73 39.88 42.01
C TRP A 257 -19.92 40.40 43.20
N PHE A 258 -19.00 39.60 43.74
CA PHE A 258 -18.09 40.05 44.80
C PHE A 258 -17.20 41.22 44.32
N ARG A 259 -16.72 41.15 43.08
CA ARG A 259 -15.89 42.20 42.46
C ARG A 259 -16.73 43.44 42.07
N ALA A 260 -17.95 43.25 41.57
CA ALA A 260 -18.90 44.31 41.27
C ALA A 260 -19.33 45.05 42.56
N ASN A 261 -19.55 44.33 43.66
CA ASN A 261 -19.87 44.92 44.96
C ASN A 261 -18.69 45.74 45.51
N ASN A 262 -17.46 45.24 45.39
CA ASN A 262 -16.25 45.99 45.74
C ASN A 262 -16.04 47.25 44.86
N MET A 263 -16.41 47.19 43.58
CA MET A 263 -16.41 48.35 42.68
C MET A 263 -17.50 49.37 43.07
N ARG A 264 -18.68 48.90 43.49
CA ARG A 264 -19.79 49.74 43.99
C ARG A 264 -19.42 50.47 45.28
N HIS A 265 -18.70 49.82 46.20
CA HIS A 265 -18.17 50.46 47.40
C HIS A 265 -17.10 51.53 47.10
N ARG A 266 -16.30 51.34 46.04
CA ARG A 266 -15.33 52.35 45.58
C ARG A 266 -16.01 53.51 44.83
N SER A 267 -17.09 53.25 44.10
CA SER A 267 -17.90 54.26 43.42
C SER A 267 -18.59 55.21 44.41
N ARG A 268 -19.06 54.70 45.56
CA ARG A 268 -19.66 55.53 46.62
C ARG A 268 -18.69 56.50 47.33
N ARG A 269 -17.37 56.36 47.14
CA ARG A 269 -16.36 57.26 47.72
C ARG A 269 -15.83 58.33 46.76
N ARG A 270 -16.32 58.38 45.51
CA ARG A 270 -16.05 59.50 44.60
C ARG A 270 -17.38 60.14 44.24
N GLY A 271 -17.76 61.15 45.02
CA GLY A 271 -18.89 62.01 44.71
C GLY A 271 -18.72 62.59 43.32
N TRP A 272 -19.61 62.19 42.41
CA TRP A 272 -19.85 62.90 41.17
C TRP A 272 -20.98 63.87 41.43
N ARG A 273 -20.58 65.14 41.53
CA ARG A 273 -21.45 66.30 41.63
C ARG A 273 -22.12 66.53 40.28
N ASP A 274 -23.35 67.02 40.37
CA ASP A 274 -24.24 67.43 39.28
C ASP A 274 -23.55 68.12 38.11
N GLY A 275 -23.93 67.68 36.91
CA GLY A 275 -23.66 68.34 35.64
C GLY A 275 -24.86 68.14 34.74
N THR A 276 -25.89 68.95 34.98
CA THR A 276 -27.13 69.08 34.22
C THR A 276 -26.89 69.34 32.73
N LEU A 277 -27.60 68.54 31.91
CA LEU A 277 -28.31 68.90 30.68
C LEU A 277 -27.76 70.04 29.81
N SER A 278 -27.35 69.67 28.60
CA SER A 278 -27.75 70.36 27.35
C SER A 278 -27.54 69.41 26.16
N CYS A 279 -28.62 68.83 25.66
CA CYS A 279 -28.72 68.38 24.25
C CYS A 279 -29.04 69.62 23.40
N PRO A 280 -28.68 69.67 22.11
CA PRO A 280 -29.48 68.99 21.08
C PRO A 280 -28.61 68.39 19.94
N SER A 281 -28.93 67.26 19.30
CA SER A 281 -29.83 67.13 18.14
C SER A 281 -29.10 66.46 16.96
N LEU A 282 -29.73 65.42 16.40
CA LEU A 282 -29.71 64.96 14.99
C LEU A 282 -28.37 64.56 14.33
N ASN A 283 -28.18 63.26 14.05
CA ASN A 283 -28.59 62.65 12.76
C ASN A 283 -27.99 61.24 12.57
N ASN A 284 -28.86 60.33 12.12
CA ASN A 284 -28.66 59.18 11.23
C ASN A 284 -27.24 58.62 11.02
N THR A 285 -27.06 57.35 11.40
CA THR A 285 -26.75 56.26 10.44
C THR A 285 -27.08 54.89 11.03
N GLU A 286 -28.14 54.33 10.47
CA GLU A 286 -28.35 52.94 10.05
C GLU A 286 -27.56 51.82 10.74
N SER A 287 -28.35 51.07 11.51
CA SER A 287 -28.18 49.68 11.89
C SER A 287 -28.29 48.74 10.68
N GLU A 288 -27.17 48.22 10.23
CA GLU A 288 -27.09 47.14 9.25
C GLU A 288 -26.80 45.83 9.99
N GLY A 289 -27.81 44.97 10.18
CA GLY A 289 -27.60 43.76 10.97
C GLY A 289 -28.79 42.88 11.28
N VAL A 290 -29.87 42.89 10.49
CA VAL A 290 -30.90 41.85 10.53
C VAL A 290 -31.62 41.85 9.18
N ASN A 291 -31.23 40.99 8.23
CA ASN A 291 -32.07 40.51 7.09
C ASN A 291 -31.25 39.64 6.12
N LEU A 292 -30.95 38.38 6.46
CA LEU A 292 -30.55 37.34 5.48
C LEU A 292 -31.02 35.95 5.95
N LEU A 293 -32.33 35.78 6.08
CA LEU A 293 -32.98 34.48 6.27
C LEU A 293 -34.28 34.47 5.44
N ASN A 294 -34.16 34.09 4.16
CA ASN A 294 -35.20 33.39 3.37
C ASN A 294 -34.88 33.45 1.87
N ARG A 295 -34.40 32.33 1.28
CA ARG A 295 -34.76 31.89 -0.09
C ARG A 295 -34.03 30.60 -0.48
N ASN A 296 -34.76 29.49 -0.56
CA ASN A 296 -34.98 28.74 -1.80
C ASN A 296 -35.44 27.30 -1.50
N THR A 297 -36.74 27.09 -1.74
CA THR A 297 -37.38 25.82 -2.06
C THR A 297 -37.41 25.67 -3.59
N SER A 298 -36.96 24.54 -4.14
CA SER A 298 -37.49 24.03 -5.39
C SER A 298 -37.28 22.52 -5.47
N VAL A 299 -38.42 21.84 -5.46
CA VAL A 299 -38.69 20.47 -5.89
C VAL A 299 -38.49 20.40 -7.40
N ASP A 300 -37.87 19.34 -7.92
CA ASP A 300 -38.46 18.50 -8.98
C ASP A 300 -37.59 17.27 -9.27
N GLU A 301 -38.29 16.15 -9.39
CA GLU A 301 -37.84 14.80 -9.71
C GLU A 301 -37.41 14.68 -11.18
N GLU A 302 -36.40 13.87 -11.49
CA GLU A 302 -36.50 12.97 -12.64
C GLU A 302 -35.56 11.76 -12.56
N ARG A 303 -36.16 10.58 -12.71
CA ARG A 303 -35.54 9.25 -12.79
C ARG A 303 -34.66 9.13 -14.03
N SER A 304 -33.43 8.65 -13.86
CA SER A 304 -32.69 8.00 -14.95
C SER A 304 -31.89 6.82 -14.43
N MET A 305 -32.26 5.61 -14.88
CA MET A 305 -31.51 4.38 -14.69
C MET A 305 -30.15 4.52 -15.39
N ARG A 306 -29.06 4.52 -14.61
CA ARG A 306 -27.68 4.36 -15.12
C ARG A 306 -27.00 3.20 -14.42
N SER A 307 -26.38 2.38 -15.27
CA SER A 307 -25.51 1.25 -15.00
C SER A 307 -24.45 1.51 -13.91
N PRO A 308 -23.89 0.47 -13.26
CA PRO A 308 -22.89 0.63 -12.22
C PRO A 308 -21.55 1.00 -12.84
N THR A 309 -21.37 2.27 -13.17
CA THR A 309 -20.04 2.84 -13.42
C THR A 309 -19.38 3.05 -12.07
N CYS A 310 -18.26 2.35 -11.86
CA CYS A 310 -17.41 2.42 -10.68
C CYS A 310 -16.96 3.87 -10.40
N ASN A 311 -17.65 4.52 -9.46
CA ASN A 311 -17.35 5.86 -8.96
C ASN A 311 -16.07 5.85 -8.10
N ASN A 312 -14.91 5.83 -8.74
CA ASN A 312 -13.61 6.07 -8.07
C ASN A 312 -13.23 7.57 -8.05
N ALA A 313 -14.04 8.45 -8.64
CA ALA A 313 -13.76 9.88 -8.72
C ALA A 313 -13.89 10.64 -7.38
N SER A 314 -14.65 10.10 -6.42
CA SER A 314 -14.89 10.72 -5.10
C SER A 314 -13.79 10.49 -4.06
N GLN A 315 -12.80 9.63 -4.30
CA GLN A 315 -11.65 9.47 -3.38
C GLN A 315 -10.64 10.63 -3.44
N SER A 316 -10.65 11.43 -4.51
CA SER A 316 -9.65 12.49 -4.71
C SER A 316 -9.84 13.70 -3.78
N GLN A 317 -11.05 13.95 -3.26
CA GLN A 317 -11.28 15.04 -2.29
C GLN A 317 -11.06 14.63 -0.83
N GLN A 318 -11.22 13.33 -0.47
CA GLN A 318 -10.93 12.85 0.90
C GLN A 318 -9.43 12.83 1.25
N GLN A 319 -8.52 12.92 0.27
CA GLN A 319 -7.08 12.95 0.55
C GLN A 319 -6.59 14.28 1.14
N GLN A 320 -7.33 15.39 1.01
CA GLN A 320 -6.84 16.70 1.45
C GLN A 320 -6.96 16.95 2.97
N THR A 321 -7.68 16.12 3.72
CA THR A 321 -7.82 16.28 5.18
C THR A 321 -7.52 14.99 5.95
N GLN A 322 -6.55 14.20 5.49
CA GLN A 322 -6.02 13.13 6.35
C GLN A 322 -5.44 13.75 7.63
N GLY A 323 -5.97 13.33 8.78
CA GLY A 323 -5.47 13.76 10.09
C GLY A 323 -4.00 13.41 10.31
N LEU A 324 -3.38 14.07 11.28
CA LEU A 324 -1.96 13.89 11.61
C LEU A 324 -1.62 12.44 12.02
N LEU A 325 -2.57 11.74 12.65
CA LEU A 325 -2.39 10.35 13.08
C LEU A 325 -2.26 9.37 11.88
N PRO A 326 -3.19 9.34 10.90
CA PRO A 326 -2.98 8.62 9.65
C PRO A 326 -1.64 8.94 8.97
N SER A 327 -1.23 10.22 8.95
CA SER A 327 0.06 10.59 8.38
C SER A 327 1.24 10.02 9.15
N LEU A 328 1.21 10.02 10.49
CA LEU A 328 2.23 9.39 11.30
C LEU A 328 2.27 7.87 11.10
N VAL A 329 1.11 7.21 11.05
CA VAL A 329 1.03 5.76 10.81
C VAL A 329 1.62 5.42 9.44
N GLU A 330 1.32 6.20 8.40
CA GLU A 330 1.91 6.02 7.08
C GLU A 330 3.41 6.32 7.06
N PHE A 331 3.87 7.32 7.81
CA PHE A 331 5.29 7.62 7.95
C PHE A 331 6.07 6.46 8.58
N PHE A 332 5.55 5.88 9.68
CA PHE A 332 6.19 4.76 10.37
C PHE A 332 6.10 3.43 9.62
N PHE A 333 4.91 3.08 9.14
CA PHE A 333 4.62 1.74 8.64
C PHE A 333 4.40 1.68 7.14
N GLY A 334 4.17 2.82 6.51
CA GLY A 334 3.91 2.94 5.10
C GLY A 334 2.45 3.00 4.71
N PRO A 335 2.22 3.22 3.41
CA PRO A 335 0.90 3.08 2.82
C PRO A 335 0.29 1.73 3.24
N THR A 336 -0.91 1.78 3.83
CA THR A 336 -1.69 0.58 4.15
C THR A 336 -2.04 -0.22 2.89
N MET A 337 -2.08 0.46 1.74
CA MET A 337 -2.38 -0.07 0.41
C MET A 337 -1.17 0.04 -0.51
N LEU A 338 0.04 -0.33 -0.06
CA LEU A 338 1.05 -0.76 -1.02
C LEU A 338 0.58 -2.10 -1.57
N SER A 339 -0.38 -2.04 -2.51
CA SER A 339 -0.54 -3.08 -3.50
C SER A 339 0.80 -3.12 -4.24
N SER A 340 1.75 -3.88 -3.71
CA SER A 340 2.77 -4.49 -4.55
C SER A 340 2.01 -5.00 -5.76
N THR A 341 2.41 -4.60 -6.97
CA THR A 341 1.81 -5.06 -8.23
C THR A 341 1.38 -6.49 -8.01
N THR A 342 0.07 -6.72 -8.02
CA THR A 342 -0.44 -8.00 -7.54
C THR A 342 0.23 -9.07 -8.39
N GLN A 343 0.46 -10.25 -7.82
CA GLN A 343 1.06 -11.33 -8.61
C GLN A 343 0.24 -11.57 -9.89
N SER A 344 -1.08 -11.39 -9.80
CA SER A 344 -2.01 -11.31 -10.92
C SER A 344 -1.62 -10.24 -11.96
N ASP A 345 -1.34 -9.00 -11.58
CA ASP A 345 -0.90 -7.95 -12.51
C ASP A 345 0.37 -8.33 -13.27
N LYS A 346 1.33 -8.98 -12.60
CA LYS A 346 2.56 -9.46 -13.25
C LYS A 346 2.26 -10.53 -14.29
N TRP A 347 1.39 -11.48 -13.96
CA TRP A 347 0.99 -12.54 -14.89
C TRP A 347 0.18 -12.00 -16.04
N ARG A 348 -0.80 -11.12 -15.79
CA ARG A 348 -1.59 -10.42 -16.82
C ARG A 348 -0.70 -9.65 -17.80
N LEU A 349 0.42 -9.15 -17.32
CA LEU A 349 1.39 -8.43 -18.14
C LEU A 349 2.27 -9.37 -18.97
N ARG A 350 2.69 -10.50 -18.39
CA ARG A 350 3.38 -11.56 -19.15
C ARG A 350 2.49 -12.14 -20.24
N SER A 351 1.20 -12.35 -19.94
CA SER A 351 0.24 -12.84 -20.92
C SER A 351 0.07 -11.86 -22.08
N ALA A 352 -0.07 -10.56 -21.79
CA ALA A 352 -0.16 -9.53 -22.82
C ALA A 352 1.06 -9.53 -23.76
N VAL A 353 2.27 -9.72 -23.22
CA VAL A 353 3.50 -9.83 -24.03
C VAL A 353 3.50 -11.10 -24.89
N ILE A 354 3.12 -12.24 -24.32
CA ILE A 354 3.04 -13.53 -25.03
C ILE A 354 2.05 -13.42 -26.19
N VAL A 355 0.83 -12.94 -25.92
CA VAL A 355 -0.21 -12.74 -26.93
C VAL A 355 0.31 -11.83 -28.04
N ARG A 356 0.88 -10.67 -27.68
CA ARG A 356 1.40 -9.73 -28.67
C ARG A 356 2.50 -10.34 -29.54
N LYS A 357 3.50 -10.99 -28.95
CA LYS A 357 4.58 -11.65 -29.72
C LYS A 357 4.02 -12.73 -30.65
N ALA A 358 3.10 -13.54 -30.16
CA ALA A 358 2.47 -14.59 -30.96
C ALA A 358 1.57 -14.03 -32.08
N THR A 359 1.00 -12.83 -31.92
CA THR A 359 0.13 -12.19 -32.92
C THR A 359 0.87 -11.31 -33.94
N ASP A 360 1.96 -10.66 -33.56
CA ASP A 360 2.69 -9.71 -34.42
C ASP A 360 3.17 -10.39 -35.73
N ASP A 361 3.49 -11.68 -35.68
CA ASP A 361 3.99 -12.46 -36.82
C ASP A 361 2.89 -13.19 -37.63
N ILE A 362 1.62 -13.10 -37.24
CA ILE A 362 0.50 -13.78 -37.94
C ILE A 362 0.32 -13.28 -39.38
N SER A 363 0.88 -12.12 -39.71
CA SER A 363 0.78 -11.44 -41.00
C SER A 363 1.20 -12.28 -42.23
N GLY A 364 1.90 -13.42 -42.06
CA GLY A 364 2.36 -14.26 -43.18
C GLY A 364 1.88 -15.72 -43.23
N SER A 365 1.51 -16.34 -42.10
CA SER A 365 1.39 -17.81 -42.00
C SER A 365 0.02 -18.32 -41.50
N GLY A 366 -0.81 -17.46 -40.91
CA GLY A 366 -2.11 -17.88 -40.33
C GLY A 366 -2.01 -18.78 -39.08
N SER A 367 -0.82 -19.26 -38.73
CA SER A 367 -0.52 -19.95 -37.46
C SER A 367 0.14 -18.99 -36.48
N ALA A 368 -0.20 -19.10 -35.19
CA ALA A 368 0.49 -18.40 -34.12
C ALA A 368 1.97 -18.77 -34.10
N THR A 369 2.84 -17.77 -33.93
CA THR A 369 4.27 -18.05 -33.85
C THR A 369 4.65 -18.65 -32.52
N PRO A 370 5.47 -19.73 -32.53
CA PRO A 370 5.99 -20.28 -31.30
C PRO A 370 7.00 -19.29 -30.68
N ILE A 371 7.00 -19.21 -29.35
CA ILE A 371 7.86 -18.30 -28.59
C ILE A 371 8.98 -19.10 -27.94
N SER A 372 10.22 -18.63 -28.04
CA SER A 372 11.36 -19.29 -27.39
C SER A 372 11.47 -18.97 -25.89
N LEU A 373 12.18 -19.80 -25.10
CA LEU A 373 12.47 -19.43 -23.70
C LEU A 373 13.37 -18.19 -23.60
N GLN A 374 14.31 -18.01 -24.54
CA GLN A 374 15.11 -16.79 -24.68
C GLN A 374 14.22 -15.55 -24.88
N ASP A 375 13.16 -15.66 -25.69
CA ASP A 375 12.20 -14.59 -25.91
C ASP A 375 11.43 -14.20 -24.65
N LEU A 376 11.26 -15.13 -23.71
CA LEU A 376 10.60 -14.91 -22.43
C LEU A 376 11.56 -14.36 -21.35
N ALA A 377 12.88 -14.47 -21.53
CA ALA A 377 13.89 -14.13 -20.54
C ALA A 377 13.79 -12.68 -19.97
N PRO A 378 13.44 -11.64 -20.75
CA PRO A 378 13.25 -10.29 -20.20
C PRO A 378 12.02 -10.16 -19.30
N PHE A 379 11.06 -11.08 -19.41
CA PHE A 379 9.71 -10.98 -18.85
C PHE A 379 9.53 -11.74 -17.52
N VAL A 380 10.59 -12.38 -17.04
CA VAL A 380 10.61 -13.16 -15.78
C VAL A 380 10.92 -12.28 -14.55
N ASP A 381 10.65 -12.81 -13.35
CA ASP A 381 10.87 -12.09 -12.07
C ASP A 381 12.36 -11.89 -11.77
N SER A 382 13.18 -12.87 -12.12
CA SER A 382 14.64 -12.86 -11.92
C SER A 382 15.36 -13.00 -13.27
N PRO A 383 15.47 -11.92 -14.06
CA PRO A 383 16.07 -12.00 -15.39
C PRO A 383 17.54 -12.47 -15.33
N ALA A 384 17.92 -13.25 -16.34
CA ALA A 384 19.27 -13.72 -16.56
C ALA A 384 20.29 -12.57 -16.64
N SER A 385 21.54 -12.85 -16.30
CA SER A 385 22.61 -11.85 -16.36
C SER A 385 23.04 -11.54 -17.80
N SER A 386 22.95 -12.53 -18.67
CA SER A 386 23.26 -12.50 -20.10
C SER A 386 22.42 -13.55 -20.82
N MET A 387 22.31 -13.47 -22.14
CA MET A 387 21.67 -14.51 -22.95
C MET A 387 22.39 -15.87 -22.91
N ASP A 388 23.66 -15.90 -22.50
CA ASP A 388 24.44 -17.13 -22.35
C ASP A 388 24.11 -17.93 -21.07
N ASP A 389 23.39 -17.34 -20.12
CA ASP A 389 22.99 -18.00 -18.87
C ASP A 389 21.76 -18.89 -19.07
N ALA A 390 21.94 -19.93 -19.90
CA ALA A 390 20.88 -20.86 -20.30
C ALA A 390 20.13 -21.47 -19.10
N VAL A 391 20.83 -21.77 -18.00
CA VAL A 391 20.23 -22.36 -16.79
C VAL A 391 19.20 -21.39 -16.18
N GLN A 392 19.54 -20.11 -16.07
CA GLN A 392 18.61 -19.13 -15.50
C GLN A 392 17.45 -18.84 -16.47
N ILE A 393 17.71 -18.79 -17.77
CA ILE A 393 16.69 -18.60 -18.81
C ILE A 393 15.69 -19.75 -18.79
N ILE A 394 16.18 -20.99 -18.75
CA ILE A 394 15.34 -22.19 -18.72
C ILE A 394 14.50 -22.23 -17.45
N SER A 395 15.12 -22.10 -16.27
CA SER A 395 14.41 -22.22 -14.99
C SER A 395 13.33 -21.15 -14.80
N GLU A 396 13.61 -19.89 -15.16
CA GLU A 396 12.64 -18.81 -15.04
C GLU A 396 11.64 -18.78 -16.20
N GLY A 397 12.05 -19.12 -17.43
CA GLY A 397 11.17 -19.22 -18.59
C GLY A 397 10.15 -20.35 -18.44
N LEU A 398 10.57 -21.52 -17.96
CA LEU A 398 9.66 -22.64 -17.69
C LEU A 398 8.63 -22.31 -16.61
N SER A 399 8.90 -21.37 -15.70
CA SER A 399 7.89 -20.89 -14.75
C SER A 399 6.73 -20.15 -15.43
N VAL A 400 7.03 -19.44 -16.53
CA VAL A 400 6.03 -18.76 -17.36
C VAL A 400 5.29 -19.77 -18.23
N VAL A 401 6.02 -20.72 -18.81
CA VAL A 401 5.44 -21.82 -19.60
C VAL A 401 4.47 -22.65 -18.77
N ALA A 402 4.87 -23.05 -17.56
CA ALA A 402 4.03 -23.82 -16.64
C ALA A 402 2.77 -23.04 -16.24
N TYR A 403 2.89 -21.73 -15.97
CA TYR A 403 1.75 -20.91 -15.57
C TYR A 403 0.70 -20.77 -16.69
N PHE A 404 1.14 -20.68 -17.96
CA PHE A 404 0.25 -20.52 -19.12
C PHE A 404 0.03 -21.79 -19.94
N ASN A 405 0.35 -22.97 -19.39
CA ASN A 405 0.21 -24.27 -20.06
C ASN A 405 0.81 -24.29 -21.48
N GLY A 406 2.05 -23.79 -21.63
CA GLY A 406 2.72 -23.75 -22.93
C GLY A 406 2.99 -25.14 -23.50
N VAL A 407 2.58 -25.37 -24.74
CA VAL A 407 2.72 -26.62 -25.48
C VAL A 407 4.01 -26.60 -26.31
N PRO A 408 4.86 -27.63 -26.25
CA PRO A 408 6.13 -27.64 -26.99
C PRO A 408 5.91 -27.73 -28.50
N CYS A 409 6.73 -27.03 -29.27
CA CYS A 409 6.65 -27.01 -30.72
C CYS A 409 7.89 -27.59 -31.39
N SER A 410 7.68 -28.19 -32.56
CA SER A 410 8.78 -28.62 -33.41
C SER A 410 9.49 -27.40 -33.99
N SER A 411 10.75 -27.19 -33.63
CA SER A 411 11.63 -26.36 -34.45
C SER A 411 11.70 -27.00 -35.84
N SER A 412 11.31 -26.26 -36.87
CA SER A 412 11.22 -26.74 -38.25
C SER A 412 12.59 -26.92 -38.92
N THR A 413 13.67 -26.89 -38.14
CA THR A 413 15.04 -26.86 -38.63
C THR A 413 15.61 -28.27 -38.75
N ASP A 414 15.33 -28.92 -39.90
CA ASP A 414 16.10 -30.01 -40.52
C ASP A 414 16.84 -30.96 -39.57
N GLY A 415 16.10 -31.71 -38.73
CA GLY A 415 16.58 -32.93 -38.06
C GLY A 415 17.86 -32.84 -37.22
N ARG A 416 18.42 -31.65 -37.00
CA ARG A 416 19.59 -31.45 -36.15
C ARG A 416 19.09 -31.32 -34.73
N GLU A 417 19.49 -32.26 -33.87
CA GLU A 417 19.24 -32.23 -32.44
C GLU A 417 19.51 -30.83 -31.90
N GLN A 418 18.45 -30.19 -31.40
CA GLN A 418 18.51 -28.86 -30.84
C GLN A 418 19.26 -28.94 -29.51
N LYS A 419 20.58 -28.73 -29.56
CA LYS A 419 21.47 -28.84 -28.41
C LYS A 419 21.28 -27.73 -27.36
N ASP A 420 20.58 -26.66 -27.72
CA ASP A 420 20.36 -25.49 -26.87
C ASP A 420 18.91 -25.42 -26.38
N GLU A 421 18.68 -25.94 -25.18
CA GLU A 421 17.39 -25.97 -24.49
C GLU A 421 16.81 -24.57 -24.26
N SER A 422 17.66 -23.53 -24.18
CA SER A 422 17.18 -22.15 -24.00
C SER A 422 16.43 -21.62 -25.24
N LYS A 423 16.60 -22.25 -26.40
CA LYS A 423 15.87 -21.92 -27.65
C LYS A 423 14.63 -22.79 -27.85
N ALA A 424 14.26 -23.60 -26.87
CA ALA A 424 13.04 -24.40 -26.92
C ALA A 424 11.82 -23.52 -27.20
N LEU A 425 10.99 -23.97 -28.13
CA LEU A 425 9.85 -23.24 -28.68
C LEU A 425 8.54 -23.74 -28.07
N PHE A 426 7.67 -22.81 -27.66
CA PHE A 426 6.39 -23.10 -27.03
C PHE A 426 5.25 -22.30 -27.67
N GLN A 427 4.08 -22.91 -27.80
CA GLN A 427 2.82 -22.27 -28.18
C GLN A 427 1.89 -22.18 -26.98
N PHE A 428 1.03 -21.16 -26.95
CA PHE A 428 0.13 -20.88 -25.83
C PHE A 428 -1.34 -20.87 -26.29
N PRO A 429 -1.90 -22.02 -26.70
CA PRO A 429 -3.21 -22.06 -27.35
C PRO A 429 -4.34 -21.59 -26.44
N GLU A 430 -4.33 -21.94 -25.15
CA GLU A 430 -5.33 -21.52 -24.17
C GLU A 430 -5.32 -19.99 -24.03
N LEU A 431 -4.15 -19.42 -23.77
CA LEU A 431 -3.99 -17.97 -23.62
C LEU A 431 -4.38 -17.20 -24.89
N LEU A 432 -4.01 -17.71 -26.06
CA LEU A 432 -4.39 -17.08 -27.32
C LEU A 432 -5.90 -17.16 -27.54
N SER A 433 -6.53 -18.31 -27.27
CA SER A 433 -7.98 -18.47 -27.40
C SER A 433 -8.77 -17.54 -26.50
N GLU A 434 -8.31 -17.29 -25.28
CA GLU A 434 -8.91 -16.33 -24.35
C GLU A 434 -8.70 -14.89 -24.81
N SER A 435 -7.52 -14.58 -25.37
CA SER A 435 -7.20 -13.23 -25.84
C SER A 435 -8.06 -12.76 -27.04
N TYR A 436 -8.57 -13.70 -27.86
CA TYR A 436 -9.50 -13.38 -28.95
C TYR A 436 -10.88 -12.93 -28.46
N LEU A 437 -11.26 -13.32 -27.24
CA LEU A 437 -12.55 -12.99 -26.65
C LEU A 437 -12.53 -11.67 -25.89
N ASP A 438 -11.37 -11.27 -25.34
CA ASP A 438 -11.21 -10.04 -24.59
C ASP A 438 -10.65 -8.92 -25.48
N VAL A 439 -11.57 -8.23 -26.16
CA VAL A 439 -11.29 -7.04 -26.97
C VAL A 439 -10.63 -6.00 -26.09
N ARG A 440 -9.31 -5.89 -26.24
CA ARG A 440 -8.38 -4.98 -25.57
C ARG A 440 -8.16 -5.41 -24.12
N TYR A 441 -6.95 -5.92 -23.87
CA TYR A 441 -6.22 -5.50 -22.67
C TYR A 441 -6.17 -3.97 -22.74
N ASP A 442 -7.24 -3.31 -22.27
CA ASP A 442 -7.24 -1.88 -22.05
C ASP A 442 -6.06 -1.67 -21.13
N ASP A 443 -5.01 -1.13 -21.73
CA ASP A 443 -3.69 -0.93 -21.14
C ASP A 443 -3.99 -0.37 -19.76
N PRO A 444 -3.80 -1.15 -18.67
CA PRO A 444 -4.22 -0.69 -17.35
C PRO A 444 -3.57 0.67 -17.22
N LEU A 445 -4.37 1.70 -16.91
CA LEU A 445 -4.01 3.12 -16.81
C LEU A 445 -2.93 3.31 -15.73
N MET A 446 -1.79 2.67 -15.96
CA MET A 446 -0.68 2.41 -15.07
C MET A 446 0.24 3.59 -15.29
N TRP A 447 -0.04 4.65 -14.52
CA TRP A 447 0.92 5.67 -14.08
C TRP A 447 2.08 5.81 -15.06
N GLU A 448 1.90 6.59 -16.13
CA GLU A 448 3.04 7.00 -16.95
C GLU A 448 3.88 8.01 -16.14
N ARG A 449 4.56 7.55 -15.09
CA ARG A 449 5.69 8.28 -14.53
C ARG A 449 6.75 8.25 -15.61
N SER A 450 7.20 9.42 -16.03
CA SER A 450 8.43 9.54 -16.81
C SER A 450 9.56 8.81 -16.04
N ILE A 451 9.89 7.60 -16.49
CA ILE A 451 11.05 6.82 -16.05
C ILE A 451 12.24 7.25 -16.92
N ASP A 452 12.48 8.56 -17.05
CA ASP A 452 13.76 9.03 -17.58
C ASP A 452 14.79 8.88 -16.44
N GLY A 453 15.34 7.67 -16.39
CA GLY A 453 16.08 7.10 -15.27
C GLY A 453 17.50 7.60 -15.09
N THR A 454 17.85 8.79 -15.55
CA THR A 454 19.24 9.31 -15.43
C THR A 454 19.40 10.37 -14.36
N ASN A 455 18.38 11.20 -14.06
CA ASN A 455 18.48 12.30 -13.09
C ASN A 455 17.29 12.35 -12.12
N GLN A 456 16.83 11.20 -11.62
CA GLN A 456 15.75 11.19 -10.64
C GLN A 456 16.26 11.68 -9.29
N SER A 457 15.79 12.86 -8.91
CA SER A 457 16.15 13.54 -7.67
C SER A 457 15.69 12.70 -6.48
N LEU A 458 16.48 12.69 -5.39
CA LEU A 458 16.15 12.02 -4.12
C LEU A 458 14.71 12.33 -3.63
N LYS A 459 14.12 13.45 -4.05
CA LYS A 459 12.75 13.84 -3.70
C LYS A 459 11.69 12.83 -4.14
N ASP A 460 11.84 12.21 -5.31
CA ASP A 460 10.84 11.26 -5.86
C ASP A 460 10.85 9.91 -5.11
N PHE A 461 11.88 9.68 -4.30
CA PHE A 461 11.97 8.50 -3.43
C PHE A 461 11.18 8.67 -2.13
N PHE A 462 11.19 9.87 -1.55
CA PHE A 462 10.60 10.13 -0.22
C PHE A 462 9.09 10.35 -0.25
N TYR A 463 8.61 11.12 -1.23
CA TYR A 463 7.21 11.49 -1.32
C TYR A 463 6.77 11.51 -2.76
N THR A 464 5.47 11.32 -2.94
CA THR A 464 4.86 11.29 -4.26
C THR A 464 4.68 12.73 -4.76
N THR A 465 5.40 13.11 -5.83
CA THR A 465 5.30 14.43 -6.50
C THR A 465 4.11 14.51 -7.46
N VAL A 466 3.13 13.62 -7.32
CA VAL A 466 1.96 13.57 -8.21
C VAL A 466 1.09 14.79 -7.94
N ASN A 467 0.96 15.64 -8.96
CA ASN A 467 -0.22 16.47 -9.09
C ASN A 467 -1.38 15.52 -9.43
N PRO A 468 -2.34 15.27 -8.51
CA PRO A 468 -3.43 14.33 -8.75
C PRO A 468 -4.40 14.79 -9.85
N SER A 469 -4.14 15.94 -10.48
CA SER A 469 -4.98 16.58 -11.47
C SER A 469 -4.50 16.44 -12.92
N VAL A 470 -3.45 15.65 -13.19
CA VAL A 470 -3.09 15.37 -14.60
C VAL A 470 -4.05 14.30 -15.10
N ASP A 471 -5.00 14.75 -15.92
CA ASP A 471 -6.15 14.00 -16.40
C ASP A 471 -5.83 12.56 -16.84
N PHE A 472 -6.61 11.65 -16.24
CA PHE A 472 -6.69 10.20 -16.44
C PHE A 472 -6.98 9.74 -17.88
N SER A 473 -7.09 10.66 -18.84
CA SER A 473 -7.63 10.42 -20.19
C SER A 473 -6.59 10.45 -21.30
N ALA A 474 -5.30 10.65 -20.98
CA ALA A 474 -4.24 10.52 -21.97
C ALA A 474 -4.06 9.03 -22.31
N ARG A 475 -4.79 8.59 -23.35
CA ARG A 475 -4.60 7.31 -24.04
C ARG A 475 -3.10 7.05 -24.19
N LEU A 476 -2.64 5.93 -23.64
CA LEU A 476 -1.33 5.34 -23.90
C LEU A 476 -1.16 5.20 -25.41
N GLN A 477 -0.56 6.20 -26.03
CA GLN A 477 0.13 5.99 -27.29
C GLN A 477 1.34 5.14 -26.92
N VAL A 478 1.19 3.82 -27.06
CA VAL A 478 2.31 2.89 -27.12
C VAL A 478 3.21 3.42 -28.23
N SER A 479 4.21 4.19 -27.85
CA SER A 479 5.27 4.58 -28.77
C SER A 479 5.88 3.27 -29.24
N SER A 480 5.61 2.91 -30.49
CA SER A 480 6.09 1.70 -31.16
C SER A 480 7.62 1.59 -31.21
N ASN A 481 8.34 2.59 -30.70
CA ASN A 481 9.79 2.70 -30.77
C ASN A 481 10.52 2.25 -29.49
N THR A 482 9.83 1.97 -28.37
CA THR A 482 10.51 1.42 -27.19
C THR A 482 10.52 -0.11 -27.22
N THR A 483 11.73 -0.71 -27.28
CA THR A 483 11.98 -2.16 -27.37
C THR A 483 11.45 -2.98 -26.19
N ILE A 484 11.24 -2.33 -25.03
CA ILE A 484 10.55 -2.93 -23.88
C ILE A 484 9.37 -2.03 -23.55
N PRO A 485 8.15 -2.57 -23.47
CA PRO A 485 7.02 -1.77 -23.03
C PRO A 485 7.27 -1.16 -21.65
N LYS A 486 6.95 0.13 -21.47
CA LYS A 486 7.18 0.87 -20.20
C LYS A 486 6.57 0.17 -18.97
N TYR A 487 5.50 -0.60 -19.18
CA TYR A 487 4.84 -1.36 -18.12
C TYR A 487 5.67 -2.53 -17.59
N LEU A 488 6.67 -3.02 -18.33
CA LEU A 488 7.51 -4.14 -17.90
C LEU A 488 8.58 -3.78 -16.87
N TYR A 489 8.77 -2.48 -16.65
CA TYR A 489 9.63 -1.99 -15.60
C TYR A 489 8.96 -2.22 -14.26
N GLU A 490 9.67 -2.93 -13.38
CA GLU A 490 9.25 -2.95 -11.99
C GLU A 490 9.28 -1.54 -11.44
N GLN A 491 8.15 -1.14 -10.88
CA GLN A 491 8.02 0.10 -10.16
C GLN A 491 8.98 0.16 -9.00
N ARG A 492 9.58 1.33 -8.80
CA ARG A 492 10.25 1.63 -7.55
C ARG A 492 9.21 1.68 -6.45
N LYS A 493 9.50 1.02 -5.34
CA LYS A 493 8.70 1.10 -4.13
C LYS A 493 8.87 2.51 -3.56
N VAL A 494 7.78 3.23 -3.37
CA VAL A 494 7.80 4.58 -2.79
C VAL A 494 7.81 4.47 -1.27
N PHE A 495 8.59 5.32 -0.59
CA PHE A 495 8.60 5.35 0.87
C PHE A 495 7.26 5.82 1.45
N SER A 496 6.63 6.85 0.88
CA SER A 496 5.33 7.34 1.35
C SER A 496 4.47 7.89 0.21
N THR A 497 3.16 7.75 0.36
CA THR A 497 2.14 8.51 -0.36
C THR A 497 1.91 9.90 0.25
N LEU A 498 2.44 10.18 1.45
CA LEU A 498 2.40 11.51 2.07
C LEU A 498 2.88 12.63 1.16
N SER A 499 2.19 13.76 1.25
CA SER A 499 2.67 15.02 0.67
C SER A 499 3.96 15.48 1.35
N ARG A 500 4.75 16.30 0.66
CA ARG A 500 6.00 16.87 1.21
C ARG A 500 5.79 17.57 2.55
N ASN A 501 4.67 18.27 2.72
CA ASN A 501 4.35 19.00 3.95
C ASN A 501 3.97 18.05 5.09
N GLN A 502 3.17 17.00 4.81
CA GLN A 502 2.86 15.98 5.82
C GLN A 502 4.10 15.22 6.25
N PHE A 503 4.96 14.86 5.29
CA PHE A 503 6.22 14.18 5.56
C PHE A 503 7.15 15.05 6.43
N SER A 504 7.30 16.35 6.10
CA SER A 504 8.12 17.26 6.90
C SER A 504 7.54 17.49 8.29
N CYS A 505 6.22 17.57 8.43
CA CYS A 505 5.55 17.64 9.73
C CYS A 505 5.79 16.38 10.57
N CYS A 506 5.71 15.17 9.98
CA CYS A 506 5.99 13.92 10.68
C CYS A 506 7.46 13.83 11.12
N LEU A 507 8.38 14.23 10.24
CA LEU A 507 9.81 14.28 10.55
C LEU A 507 10.09 15.27 11.69
N LEU A 508 9.49 16.46 11.64
CA LEU A 508 9.61 17.48 12.68
C LEU A 508 9.01 17.02 14.01
N ALA A 509 7.87 16.32 13.98
CA ALA A 509 7.27 15.74 15.18
C ALA A 509 8.19 14.67 15.79
N ALA A 510 8.78 13.79 14.97
CA ALA A 510 9.71 12.77 15.43
C ALA A 510 10.99 13.38 16.02
N THR A 511 11.56 14.42 15.40
CA THR A 511 12.75 15.10 15.94
C THR A 511 12.43 15.87 17.21
N LEU A 512 11.30 16.59 17.28
CA LEU A 512 10.87 17.28 18.50
C LEU A 512 10.62 16.31 19.65
N ASN A 513 10.02 15.15 19.41
CA ASN A 513 9.83 14.13 20.42
C ASN A 513 11.20 13.64 20.95
N PHE A 514 12.14 13.32 20.04
CA PHE A 514 13.48 12.89 20.42
C PHE A 514 14.25 13.92 21.24
N PHE A 515 14.29 15.18 20.79
CA PHE A 515 14.93 16.27 21.53
C PHE A 515 14.21 16.61 22.83
N GLY A 516 12.88 16.51 22.85
CA GLY A 516 12.06 16.71 24.05
C GLY A 516 12.40 15.71 25.15
N VAL A 517 12.59 14.43 24.80
CA VAL A 517 13.01 13.40 25.76
C VAL A 517 14.44 13.63 26.25
N ILE A 518 15.37 14.03 25.37
CA ILE A 518 16.75 14.39 25.78
C ILE A 518 16.73 15.56 26.77
N TRP A 519 15.99 16.61 26.43
CA TRP A 519 15.86 17.80 27.27
C TRP A 519 15.20 17.47 28.62
N PHE A 520 14.16 16.62 28.61
CA PHE A 520 13.50 16.17 29.83
C PHE A 520 14.44 15.37 30.74
N ASN A 521 15.22 14.45 30.17
CA ASN A 521 16.22 13.71 30.95
C ASN A 521 17.26 14.66 31.56
N HIS A 522 17.79 15.59 30.77
CA HIS A 522 18.79 16.54 31.26
C HIS A 522 18.21 17.47 32.34
N SER A 523 16.94 17.83 32.25
CA SER A 523 16.25 18.63 33.26
C SER A 523 16.03 17.88 34.59
N LEU A 524 16.08 16.55 34.57
CA LEU A 524 16.04 15.68 35.75
C LEU A 524 17.43 15.34 36.31
N GLU A 525 18.51 15.58 35.55
CA GLU A 525 19.91 15.35 35.93
C GLU A 525 20.56 16.68 36.38
N GLY A 526 20.21 17.17 37.57
CA GLY A 526 20.75 18.39 38.15
C GLY A 526 19.98 19.66 37.80
N GLY A 527 18.83 19.54 37.12
CA GLY A 527 17.99 20.65 36.70
C GLY A 527 16.93 21.08 37.73
N VAL A 528 16.17 22.11 37.36
CA VAL A 528 15.12 22.74 38.18
C VAL A 528 14.03 21.75 38.61
N LEU A 529 13.81 20.66 37.85
CA LEU A 529 12.82 19.64 38.18
C LEU A 529 13.28 18.71 39.31
N GLU A 530 14.56 18.39 39.40
CA GLU A 530 15.09 17.49 40.43
C GLU A 530 14.88 18.07 41.84
N GLN A 531 15.19 19.35 42.00
CA GLN A 531 15.05 20.06 43.29
C GLN A 531 13.59 20.18 43.75
N ASN A 532 12.65 20.29 42.80
CA ASN A 532 11.23 20.50 43.09
C ASN A 532 10.44 19.20 43.30
N LEU A 533 10.83 18.10 42.65
CA LEU A 533 10.07 16.83 42.72
C LEU A 533 10.57 15.87 43.82
N GLY A 534 11.77 16.07 44.37
CA GLY A 534 12.30 15.23 45.45
C GLY A 534 12.28 13.73 45.09
N ARG A 535 11.70 12.89 45.97
CA ARG A 535 11.60 11.43 45.75
C ARG A 535 10.84 11.05 44.48
N PHE A 536 9.86 11.85 44.04
CA PHE A 536 9.15 11.59 42.78
C PHE A 536 10.06 11.76 41.56
N GLY A 537 11.04 12.66 41.63
CA GLY A 537 12.04 12.84 40.57
C GLY A 537 12.87 11.58 40.36
N SER A 538 13.30 10.92 41.44
CA SER A 538 14.04 9.65 41.37
C SER A 538 13.20 8.53 40.75
N ILE A 539 11.92 8.43 41.09
CA ILE A 539 11.00 7.42 40.52
C ILE A 539 10.81 7.66 39.02
N LEU A 540 10.57 8.91 38.61
CA LEU A 540 10.46 9.29 37.20
C LEU A 540 11.74 8.97 36.43
N LYS A 541 12.90 9.28 37.00
CA LYS A 541 14.19 9.02 36.37
C LYS A 541 14.46 7.53 36.16
N VAL A 542 14.17 6.69 37.15
CA VAL A 542 14.46 5.25 37.06
C VAL A 542 13.40 4.49 36.26
N GLY A 543 12.11 4.86 36.39
CA GLY A 543 11.02 4.14 35.73
C GLY A 543 10.65 4.72 34.37
N PHE A 544 10.42 6.02 34.29
CA PHE A 544 9.74 6.65 33.15
C PHE A 544 10.69 7.09 32.04
N VAL A 545 11.84 7.66 32.39
CA VAL A 545 12.82 8.13 31.41
C VAL A 545 13.31 7.00 30.49
N PRO A 546 13.65 5.79 30.97
CA PRO A 546 14.06 4.71 30.08
C PRO A 546 12.98 4.32 29.08
N VAL A 547 11.71 4.31 29.50
CA VAL A 547 10.56 4.01 28.64
C VAL A 547 10.39 5.10 27.57
N LEU A 548 10.41 6.37 27.97
CA LEU A 548 10.37 7.51 27.04
C LEU A 548 11.51 7.47 26.04
N TRP A 549 12.72 7.16 26.49
CA TRP A 549 13.89 7.10 25.64
C TRP A 549 13.86 5.93 24.67
N PHE A 550 13.33 4.79 25.11
CA PHE A 550 13.03 3.66 24.25
C PHE A 550 12.05 4.05 23.13
N TYR A 551 10.94 4.73 23.47
CA TYR A 551 9.99 5.23 22.47
C TYR A 551 10.63 6.26 21.53
N ALA A 552 11.34 7.26 22.06
CA ALA A 552 12.02 8.26 21.24
C ALA A 552 13.01 7.62 20.25
N ARG A 553 13.71 6.56 20.66
CA ARG A 553 14.58 5.77 19.78
C ARG A 553 13.79 5.01 18.72
N LEU A 554 12.70 4.33 19.07
CA LEU A 554 11.84 3.64 18.11
C LEU A 554 11.32 4.60 17.03
N PHE A 555 10.97 5.82 17.43
CA PHE A 555 10.51 6.90 16.53
C PHE A 555 11.52 7.29 15.45
N VAL A 556 12.81 7.09 15.71
CA VAL A 556 13.88 7.39 14.76
C VAL A 556 14.33 6.13 14.02
N ILE A 557 14.45 5.02 14.72
CA ILE A 557 14.94 3.74 14.17
C ILE A 557 13.95 3.15 13.16
N ILE A 558 12.64 3.22 13.41
CA ILE A 558 11.64 2.62 12.50
C ILE A 558 11.69 3.30 11.11
N PRO A 559 11.57 4.64 10.98
CA PRO A 559 11.67 5.29 9.67
C PRO A 559 13.02 5.07 8.99
N ILE A 560 14.14 5.07 9.74
CA ILE A 560 15.48 4.84 9.18
C ILE A 560 15.63 3.41 8.65
N SER A 561 15.27 2.41 9.45
CA SER A 561 15.36 0.99 9.04
C SER A 561 14.49 0.73 7.80
N ARG A 562 13.30 1.32 7.77
CA ARG A 562 12.41 1.30 6.60
C ARG A 562 13.05 1.99 5.41
N LEU A 563 13.66 3.16 5.58
CA LEU A 563 14.33 3.88 4.51
C LEU A 563 15.44 3.05 3.87
N VAL A 564 16.27 2.40 4.70
CA VAL A 564 17.33 1.49 4.27
C VAL A 564 16.75 0.29 3.52
N TYR A 565 15.69 -0.33 4.03
CA TYR A 565 15.02 -1.45 3.38
C TYR A 565 14.47 -1.08 1.99
N PHE A 566 13.76 0.05 1.87
CA PHE A 566 13.25 0.54 0.58
C PHE A 566 14.38 0.93 -0.38
N GLY A 567 15.47 1.51 0.14
CA GLY A 567 16.67 1.79 -0.64
C GLY A 567 17.28 0.53 -1.23
N ALA A 568 17.47 -0.51 -0.42
CA ALA A 568 17.97 -1.81 -0.86
C ALA A 568 17.03 -2.48 -1.88
N CYS A 569 15.72 -2.49 -1.62
CA CYS A 569 14.72 -3.04 -2.54
C CYS A 569 14.74 -2.32 -3.89
N ASN A 570 14.77 -0.98 -3.88
CA ASN A 570 14.79 -0.19 -5.11
C ASN A 570 16.08 -0.35 -5.89
N GLU A 571 17.21 -0.56 -5.22
CA GLU A 571 18.47 -0.89 -5.87
C GLU A 571 18.40 -2.27 -6.55
N LEU A 572 17.80 -3.27 -5.91
CA LEU A 572 17.56 -4.57 -6.53
C LEU A 572 16.60 -4.48 -7.73
N CYS A 573 15.50 -3.73 -7.62
CA CYS A 573 14.60 -3.46 -8.74
C CYS A 573 15.32 -2.73 -9.88
N ARG A 574 16.20 -1.76 -9.57
CA ARG A 574 17.00 -1.05 -10.57
C ARG A 574 17.91 -2.01 -11.34
N ARG A 575 18.63 -2.87 -10.63
CA ARG A 575 19.50 -3.89 -11.25
C ARG A 575 18.71 -4.86 -12.12
N ARG A 576 17.55 -5.34 -11.66
CA ARG A 576 16.68 -6.23 -12.46
C ARG A 576 16.17 -5.53 -13.72
N ASN A 577 15.69 -4.30 -13.60
CA ASN A 577 15.25 -3.51 -14.75
C ASN A 577 16.38 -3.23 -15.75
N GLN A 578 17.62 -3.04 -15.29
CA GLN A 578 18.80 -2.92 -16.17
C GLN A 578 19.08 -4.22 -16.91
N LYS A 579 19.01 -5.37 -16.24
CA LYS A 579 19.14 -6.69 -16.88
C LYS A 579 18.07 -6.90 -17.95
N ARG A 580 16.80 -6.59 -17.65
CA ARG A 580 15.71 -6.68 -18.65
C ARG A 580 16.00 -5.82 -19.88
N LYS A 581 16.48 -4.58 -19.68
CA LYS A 581 16.93 -3.68 -20.76
C LYS A 581 18.01 -4.32 -21.62
N GLN A 582 19.05 -4.87 -21.01
CA GLN A 582 20.16 -5.50 -21.72
C GLN A 582 19.68 -6.71 -22.52
N LEU A 583 18.94 -7.62 -21.89
CA LEU A 583 18.41 -8.82 -22.55
C LEU A 583 17.51 -8.49 -23.74
N ALA A 584 16.63 -7.48 -23.64
CA ALA A 584 15.78 -7.11 -24.77
C ALA A 584 16.55 -6.40 -25.90
N LEU A 585 17.66 -5.72 -25.59
CA LEU A 585 18.57 -5.18 -26.61
C LEU A 585 19.36 -6.30 -27.30
N GLU A 586 19.81 -7.30 -26.54
CA GLU A 586 20.46 -8.50 -27.08
C GLU A 586 19.53 -9.29 -28.00
N LEU A 587 18.25 -9.45 -27.67
CA LEU A 587 17.26 -10.12 -28.56
C LEU A 587 17.01 -9.38 -29.87
N LYS A 588 17.28 -8.08 -29.94
CA LYS A 588 17.04 -7.28 -31.13
C LYS A 588 18.21 -7.33 -32.12
N ASN A 589 19.42 -7.57 -31.61
CA ASN A 589 20.64 -7.64 -32.40
C ASN A 589 20.84 -9.05 -32.92
#